data_AF-A0A3D5V9E6-F1
#
_entry.id   AF-A0A3D5V9E6-F1
#
_cell.length_a   1.000
_cell.length_b   1.000
_cell.length_c   1.000
_cell.angle_alpha   90.00
_cell.angle_beta   90.00
_cell.angle_gamma   90.00
#
_symmetry.space_group_name_H-M   'P 1'
#
loop_
_entity.id
_entity.type
_entity.pdbx_description
1 polymer ?
#
loop_
_entity_poly.entity_id
_entity_poly.type
_entity_poly.pdbx_seq_one_letter_code
_entity_poly.pdbx_strand_id
1 'polypeptide(L)'
;DAKYWAIAESRLSSLAYSRAGASGIWQFMKSTAEGYGMKVNSYVDERRNVYKATEAAAKFLKSNYQFLQRYGVNDWLLALSAYNAGP
;
A
#
# COMPACT_ATOMS: atom_id res chain seq x y z
N ASP A 1 -11.16 9.59 -1.06
CA ASP A 1 -11.76 9.10 0.20
C ASP A 1 -11.14 7.73 0.53
N ALA A 2 -10.19 7.67 1.46
CA ALA A 2 -9.29 6.51 1.64
C ALA A 2 -10.00 5.21 2.09
N LYS A 3 -11.18 5.36 2.70
CA LYS A 3 -12.04 4.24 3.15
C LYS A 3 -12.56 3.36 1.99
N TYR A 4 -12.86 3.93 0.83
CA TYR A 4 -13.38 3.16 -0.31
C TYR A 4 -12.34 2.20 -0.88
N TRP A 5 -11.06 2.49 -0.65
CA TRP A 5 -9.96 1.75 -1.23
C TRP A 5 -9.54 0.56 -0.36
N ALA A 6 -9.54 0.71 0.97
CA ALA A 6 -9.41 -0.44 1.87
C ALA A 6 -10.58 -1.43 1.72
N ILE A 7 -11.77 -0.95 1.35
CA ILE A 7 -12.92 -1.80 1.00
C ILE A 7 -12.70 -2.52 -0.36
N ALA A 8 -12.20 -1.81 -1.38
CA ALA A 8 -11.96 -2.38 -2.71
C ALA A 8 -10.85 -3.46 -2.72
N GLU A 9 -9.76 -3.23 -2.01
CA GLU A 9 -8.57 -4.11 -2.01
C GLU A 9 -8.70 -5.33 -1.09
N SER A 10 -9.37 -5.17 0.06
CA SER A 10 -9.38 -6.20 1.10
C SER A 10 -10.73 -6.42 1.77
N ARG A 11 -11.78 -5.66 1.40
CA ARG A 11 -13.03 -5.55 2.17
C ARG A 11 -12.78 -5.22 3.65
N LEU A 12 -11.75 -4.41 3.93
CA LEU A 12 -11.25 -4.08 5.27
C LEU A 12 -10.69 -5.29 6.05
N SER A 13 -10.40 -6.41 5.38
CA SER A 13 -9.82 -7.58 6.03
C SER A 13 -8.31 -7.44 6.18
N SER A 14 -7.86 -7.32 7.42
CA SER A 14 -6.44 -7.39 7.78
C SER A 14 -5.79 -8.75 7.47
N LEU A 15 -6.59 -9.78 7.17
CA LEU A 15 -6.13 -11.12 6.79
C LEU A 15 -6.21 -11.38 5.29
N ALA A 16 -6.60 -10.39 4.47
CA ALA A 16 -6.69 -10.57 3.03
C ALA A 16 -5.34 -11.01 2.46
N TYR A 17 -5.36 -12.05 1.62
CA TYR A 17 -4.19 -12.58 0.95
C TYR A 17 -4.56 -12.91 -0.49
N SER A 18 -3.86 -12.30 -1.45
CA SER A 18 -4.10 -12.52 -2.88
C SER A 18 -3.31 -13.72 -3.41
N ARG A 19 -3.75 -14.30 -4.52
CA ARG A 19 -3.00 -15.36 -5.22
C ARG A 19 -1.62 -14.90 -5.72
N ALA A 20 -1.46 -13.59 -5.95
CA ALA A 20 -0.19 -12.98 -6.34
C ALA A 20 0.76 -12.75 -5.16
N GLY A 21 0.29 -12.90 -3.91
CA GLY A 21 1.12 -12.77 -2.70
C GLY A 21 1.00 -11.43 -1.96
N ALA A 22 0.06 -10.57 -2.36
CA ALA A 22 -0.30 -9.36 -1.62
C ALA A 22 -1.02 -9.72 -0.31
N SER A 23 -0.79 -8.97 0.77
CA SER A 23 -1.32 -9.29 2.12
C SER A 23 -1.78 -8.05 2.87
N GLY A 24 -2.77 -8.21 3.73
CA GLY A 24 -3.25 -7.19 4.65
C GLY A 24 -4.22 -6.18 4.04
N ILE A 25 -4.62 -5.20 4.86
CA ILE A 25 -5.69 -4.25 4.52
C ILE A 25 -5.35 -3.37 3.31
N TRP A 26 -4.06 -3.10 3.09
CA TRP A 26 -3.52 -2.31 1.97
C TRP A 26 -2.91 -3.16 0.86
N GLN A 27 -3.07 -4.49 0.90
CA GLN A 27 -2.58 -5.43 -0.13
C GLN A 27 -1.12 -5.19 -0.56
N PHE A 28 -0.21 -5.01 0.41
CA PHE A 28 1.19 -4.86 0.06
C PHE A 28 1.82 -6.16 -0.44
N MET A 29 2.59 -6.05 -1.53
CA MET A 29 3.56 -7.08 -1.91
C MET A 29 4.68 -7.15 -0.87
N LYS A 30 5.30 -8.33 -0.72
CA LYS A 30 6.38 -8.54 0.27
C LYS A 30 7.53 -7.56 0.07
N SER A 31 8.04 -7.43 -1.16
CA SER A 31 9.16 -6.55 -1.50
C SER A 31 8.85 -5.08 -1.18
N THR A 32 7.64 -4.62 -1.55
CA THR A 32 7.18 -3.27 -1.22
C THR A 32 7.12 -3.08 0.28
N ALA A 33 6.52 -4.02 1.01
CA ALA A 33 6.41 -3.94 2.46
C ALA A 33 7.77 -3.82 3.17
N GLU A 34 8.73 -4.64 2.76
CA GLU A 34 10.11 -4.60 3.25
C GLU A 34 10.79 -3.25 2.94
N GLY A 35 10.53 -2.68 1.75
CA GLY A 35 11.00 -1.34 1.38
C GLY A 35 10.48 -0.21 2.27
N TYR A 36 9.31 -0.39 2.92
CA TYR A 36 8.76 0.54 3.92
C TYR A 36 9.08 0.13 5.36
N GLY A 37 9.99 -0.82 5.57
CA GLY A 37 10.48 -1.23 6.89
C GLY A 37 9.58 -2.23 7.62
N MET A 38 8.60 -2.84 6.94
CA MET A 38 7.79 -3.90 7.53
C MET A 38 8.54 -5.24 7.50
N LYS A 39 8.43 -6.01 8.58
CA LYS A 39 8.99 -7.37 8.65
C LYS A 39 8.00 -8.37 8.04
N VAL A 40 8.47 -9.13 7.04
CA VAL A 40 7.67 -10.17 6.38
C VAL A 40 8.48 -11.47 6.26
N ASN A 41 8.19 -12.44 7.12
CA ASN A 41 8.78 -13.77 7.11
C ASN A 41 7.74 -14.85 7.46
N SER A 42 8.16 -16.11 7.57
CA SER A 42 7.27 -17.25 7.84
C SER A 42 6.55 -17.19 9.19
N TYR A 43 7.07 -16.41 10.15
CA TYR A 43 6.52 -16.28 11.50
C TYR A 43 5.79 -14.95 11.73
N VAL A 44 6.17 -13.89 11.01
CA VAL A 44 5.68 -12.52 11.19
C VAL A 44 5.35 -11.91 9.84
N ASP A 45 4.11 -11.49 9.65
CA ASP A 45 3.67 -10.71 8.49
C ASP A 45 3.08 -9.37 8.93
N GLU A 46 3.93 -8.34 9.01
CA GLU A 46 3.51 -7.01 9.47
C GLU A 46 2.61 -6.27 8.49
N ARG A 47 2.42 -6.77 7.27
CA ARG A 47 1.43 -6.25 6.32
C ARG A 47 0.00 -6.38 6.87
N ARG A 48 -0.22 -7.33 7.78
CA ARG A 48 -1.50 -7.55 8.47
C ARG A 48 -1.69 -6.65 9.69
N ASN A 49 -0.64 -5.98 10.16
CA ASN A 49 -0.73 -5.00 11.23
C ASN A 49 -1.29 -3.69 10.66
N VAL A 50 -2.52 -3.35 11.05
CA VAL A 50 -3.23 -2.18 10.52
C VAL A 50 -2.46 -0.88 10.71
N TYR A 51 -1.81 -0.68 11.86
CA TYR A 51 -1.06 0.56 12.12
C TYR A 51 0.18 0.67 11.23
N LYS A 52 1.02 -0.37 11.20
CA LYS A 52 2.24 -0.38 10.38
C LYS A 52 1.93 -0.30 8.89
N ALA A 53 0.94 -1.07 8.43
CA ALA A 53 0.53 -1.07 7.04
C ALA A 53 -0.07 0.29 6.63
N THR A 54 -0.84 0.95 7.50
CA THR A 54 -1.40 2.28 7.21
C THR A 54 -0.33 3.35 7.14
N GLU A 55 0.65 3.31 8.04
CA GLU A 55 1.79 4.22 7.99
C GLU A 55 2.59 4.03 6.68
N ALA A 56 2.86 2.79 6.29
CA ALA A 56 3.52 2.46 5.03
C ALA A 56 2.71 2.94 3.82
N ALA A 57 1.39 2.75 3.82
CA ALA A 57 0.51 3.20 2.74
C ALA A 57 0.52 4.73 2.58
N ALA A 58 0.49 5.48 3.69
CA ALA A 58 0.60 6.93 3.67
C ALA A 58 1.96 7.40 3.10
N LYS A 59 3.06 6.75 3.50
CA LYS A 59 4.40 7.04 2.98
C LYS A 59 4.49 6.76 1.48
N PHE A 60 3.94 5.64 1.02
CA PHE A 60 3.90 5.26 -0.39
C PHE A 60 3.13 6.27 -1.23
N LEU A 61 1.91 6.61 -0.81
CA LEU A 61 1.09 7.58 -1.53
C LEU A 61 1.77 8.95 -1.61
N LYS A 62 2.43 9.38 -0.53
CA LYS A 62 3.22 10.62 -0.52
C LYS A 62 4.41 10.54 -1.49
N SER A 63 5.10 9.40 -1.57
CA SER A 63 6.21 9.21 -2.50
C SER A 63 5.75 9.29 -3.96
N ASN A 64 4.63 8.65 -4.31
CA ASN A 64 4.04 8.74 -5.65
C ASN A 64 3.67 10.17 -6.01
N TYR A 65 3.04 10.87 -5.08
CA TYR A 65 2.65 12.26 -5.30
C TYR A 65 3.88 13.17 -5.46
N GLN A 66 4.91 13.01 -4.64
CA GLN A 66 6.17 13.74 -4.79
C GLN A 66 6.88 13.41 -6.11
N PHE A 67 6.81 12.17 -6.58
CA PHE A 67 7.35 11.79 -7.89
C PHE A 67 6.61 12.54 -9.01
N LEU A 68 5.27 12.54 -9.01
CA LEU A 68 4.47 13.25 -9.99
C LEU A 68 4.72 14.77 -9.97
N GLN A 69 4.91 15.35 -8.80
CA GLN A 69 5.25 16.78 -8.66
C GLN A 69 6.57 17.13 -9.36
N ARG A 70 7.55 16.22 -9.43
CA ARG A 70 8.80 16.44 -10.18
C ARG A 70 8.56 16.58 -11.68
N TYR A 71 7.46 16.05 -12.19
CA TYR A 71 7.01 16.18 -13.59
C TYR A 71 5.95 17.29 -13.77
N GLY A 72 5.75 18.13 -12.75
CA GLY A 72 4.77 19.23 -12.79
C GLY A 72 3.31 18.78 -12.62
N VAL A 73 3.07 17.53 -12.24
CA VAL A 73 1.72 16.99 -12.07
C VAL A 73 1.33 17.04 -10.59
N ASN A 74 0.22 17.72 -10.29
CA ASN A 74 -0.26 17.93 -8.92
C ASN A 74 -1.61 17.25 -8.68
N ASP A 75 -1.69 15.95 -8.97
CA ASP A 75 -2.93 15.17 -8.94
C ASP A 75 -2.83 13.95 -7.99
N TRP A 76 -3.63 13.97 -6.93
CA TRP A 76 -3.72 12.88 -5.96
C TRP A 76 -4.42 11.63 -6.52
N LEU A 77 -5.33 11.77 -7.47
CA LEU A 77 -5.97 10.62 -8.14
C LEU A 77 -4.97 9.87 -9.00
N LEU A 78 -4.06 10.61 -9.65
CA LEU A 78 -2.98 9.99 -10.41
C LEU A 78 -1.96 9.31 -9.51
N ALA A 79 -1.59 9.94 -8.38
CA ALA A 79 -0.71 9.33 -7.37
C ALA A 79 -1.29 8.03 -6.81
N LEU A 80 -2.62 7.99 -6.64
CA LEU A 80 -3.36 6.82 -6.20
C LEU A 80 -3.42 5.74 -7.29
N SER A 81 -3.57 6.12 -8.56
CA SER A 81 -3.59 5.19 -9.68
C SER A 81 -2.25 4.46 -9.83
N ALA A 82 -1.13 5.18 -9.67
CA ALA A 82 0.22 4.60 -9.64
C ALA A 82 0.43 3.63 -8.45
N TYR A 83 -0.34 3.76 -7.38
CA TYR A 83 -0.29 2.78 -6.29
C TYR A 83 -0.83 1.41 -6.73
N ASN A 84 -1.96 1.39 -7.44
CA ASN A 84 -2.58 0.13 -7.90
C ASN A 84 -1.85 -0.48 -9.11
N ALA A 85 -1.36 0.36 -10.03
CA ALA A 85 -0.68 -0.10 -11.25
C ALA A 85 0.78 -0.52 -11.02
N GLY A 86 1.36 -0.14 -9.88
CA GLY A 86 2.80 -0.10 -9.68
C GLY A 86 3.42 1.19 -10.25
N PRO A 87 4.57 1.63 -9.73
CA PRO A 87 5.30 2.78 -10.29
C PRO A 87 5.84 2.53 -11.69
#